data_AF-A0AAN8HLS0-F1
#
_entry.id   AF-A0AAN8HLS0-F1
#
_cell.length_a   1.000
_cell.length_b   1.000
_cell.length_c   1.000
_cell.angle_alpha   90.00
_cell.angle_beta   90.00
_cell.angle_gamma   90.00
#
_symmetry.space_group_name_H-M   'P 1'
#
loop_
_entity.id
_entity.type
_entity.pdbx_description
1 polymer ?
#
loop_
_entity_poly.entity_id
_entity_poly.type
_entity_poly.pdbx_seq_one_letter_code
_entity_poly.pdbx_strand_id
1 'polypeptide(L)'
;MFSLELGMTSMSSEVSQLCLEALSPLAEQCAKNQEKDTPLFIATRHFLKLVFDMLVLQKHNTEMTVAAGEALYALVCLHQAEYSELVEALLSSQRDAVIYQRLADAFNKLTASSSPPTMDRKQKVAFLKSLEEFVSNVGGLLCVK
;
A
#
# COMPACT_ATOMS: atom_id res chain seq x y z
N MET A 1 19.60 -0.37 2.86
CA MET A 1 18.15 -0.68 3.00
C MET A 1 17.68 -0.72 4.45
N PHE A 2 18.50 -1.18 5.40
CA PHE A 2 18.15 -1.15 6.84
C PHE A 2 17.72 0.23 7.36
N SER A 3 18.31 1.31 6.83
CA SER A 3 17.97 2.70 7.22
C SER A 3 16.58 3.16 6.76
N LEU A 4 16.06 2.65 5.64
CA LEU A 4 14.72 3.01 5.12
C LEU A 4 13.64 2.32 5.94
N GLU A 5 13.83 1.04 6.22
CA GLU A 5 12.93 0.25 7.06
C GLU A 5 12.86 0.84 8.49
N LEU A 6 14.02 1.16 9.08
CA LEU A 6 14.11 1.82 10.39
C LEU A 6 13.49 3.23 10.38
N GLY A 7 13.62 3.97 9.28
CA GLY A 7 13.00 5.29 9.10
C GLY A 7 11.47 5.24 9.02
N MET A 8 10.91 4.15 8.47
CA MET A 8 9.46 3.91 8.37
C MET A 8 8.85 3.37 9.67
N THR A 9 9.62 2.70 10.54
CA THR A 9 9.12 2.08 11.78
C THR A 9 9.51 2.81 13.07
N SER A 10 10.54 3.66 13.06
CA SER A 10 11.18 4.17 14.30
C SER A 10 11.38 5.69 14.38
N MET A 11 11.03 6.48 13.38
CA MET A 11 11.34 7.93 13.33
C MET A 11 10.14 8.78 12.86
N SER A 12 10.25 10.10 13.06
CA SER A 12 9.21 11.11 12.84
C SER A 12 8.48 10.99 11.49
N SER A 13 7.22 11.47 11.47
CA SER A 13 6.33 11.47 10.29
C SER A 13 7.01 11.92 8.99
N GLU A 14 7.92 12.90 9.07
CA GLU A 14 8.66 13.46 7.93
C GLU A 14 9.63 12.46 7.27
N VAL A 15 10.31 11.63 8.07
CA VAL A 15 11.28 10.64 7.54
C VAL A 15 10.53 9.52 6.84
N SER A 16 9.41 9.07 7.41
CA SER A 16 8.56 8.06 6.78
C SER A 16 7.97 8.57 5.46
N GLN A 17 7.57 9.84 5.40
CA GLN A 17 7.01 10.46 4.20
C GLN A 17 8.06 10.58 3.07
N LEU A 18 9.28 11.01 3.38
CA LEU A 18 10.39 11.06 2.42
C LEU A 18 10.76 9.67 1.88
N CYS A 19 10.70 8.63 2.73
CA CYS A 19 10.93 7.26 2.28
C CYS A 19 9.87 6.78 1.29
N LEU A 20 8.59 7.09 1.56
CA LEU A 20 7.47 6.74 0.69
C LEU A 20 7.54 7.46 -0.67
N GLU A 21 7.88 8.75 -0.67
CA GLU A 21 8.06 9.51 -1.91
C GLU A 21 9.21 8.96 -2.76
N ALA A 22 10.31 8.53 -2.13
CA ALA A 22 11.43 7.91 -2.84
C ALA A 22 11.09 6.51 -3.40
N LEU A 23 10.09 5.83 -2.82
CA LEU A 23 9.71 4.47 -3.20
C LEU A 23 8.98 4.39 -4.55
N SER A 24 8.16 5.40 -4.87
CA SER A 24 7.44 5.47 -6.15
C SER A 24 8.37 5.45 -7.38
N PRO A 25 9.38 6.35 -7.51
CA PRO A 25 10.30 6.33 -8.64
C PRO A 25 11.23 5.11 -8.64
N LEU A 26 11.53 4.54 -7.46
CA LEU A 26 12.26 3.27 -7.33
C LEU A 26 11.48 2.11 -7.94
N ALA A 27 10.19 1.99 -7.61
CA ALA A 27 9.31 0.98 -8.18
C ALA A 27 9.17 1.17 -9.70
N GLU A 28 8.99 2.40 -10.19
CA GLU A 28 8.98 2.67 -11.64
C GLU A 28 10.30 2.29 -12.34
N GLN A 29 11.45 2.51 -11.69
CA GLN A 29 12.74 2.06 -12.23
C GLN A 29 12.83 0.52 -12.27
N CYS A 30 12.39 -0.18 -11.23
CA CYS A 30 12.32 -1.64 -11.23
C CYS A 30 11.40 -2.16 -12.36
N ALA A 31 10.24 -1.54 -12.59
CA ALA A 31 9.35 -1.88 -13.70
C ALA A 31 10.04 -1.73 -15.06
N LYS A 32 10.80 -0.64 -15.25
CA LYS A 32 11.52 -0.36 -16.51
C LYS A 32 12.67 -1.32 -16.76
N ASN A 33 13.44 -1.68 -15.73
CA ASN A 33 14.58 -2.56 -15.89
C ASN A 33 14.20 -4.04 -16.04
N GLN A 34 12.97 -4.45 -15.69
CA GLN A 34 12.49 -5.85 -15.74
C GLN A 34 13.40 -6.88 -15.05
N GLU A 35 14.28 -6.45 -14.15
CA GLU A 35 15.21 -7.33 -13.46
C GLU A 35 14.54 -7.98 -12.24
N LYS A 36 13.82 -9.08 -12.48
CA LYS A 36 13.02 -9.81 -11.50
C LYS A 36 13.82 -10.51 -10.38
N ASP A 37 15.14 -10.59 -10.50
CA ASP A 37 16.03 -11.29 -9.55
C ASP A 37 17.01 -10.36 -8.82
N THR A 38 16.85 -9.04 -8.98
CA THR A 38 17.70 -8.10 -8.23
C THR A 38 17.26 -8.02 -6.77
N PRO A 39 18.19 -7.81 -5.83
CA PRO A 39 17.86 -7.57 -4.43
C PRO A 39 16.95 -6.35 -4.25
N LEU A 40 16.90 -5.45 -5.24
CA LEU A 40 15.98 -4.33 -5.31
C LEU A 40 14.51 -4.78 -5.49
N PHE A 41 14.25 -5.79 -6.32
CA PHE A 41 12.92 -6.36 -6.55
C PHE A 41 12.40 -7.10 -5.31
N ILE A 42 13.27 -7.84 -4.63
CA ILE A 42 12.95 -8.50 -3.35
C ILE A 42 12.64 -7.45 -2.27
N ALA A 43 13.37 -6.33 -2.26
CA ALA A 43 13.10 -5.24 -1.35
C ALA A 43 11.77 -4.53 -1.63
N THR A 44 11.38 -4.30 -2.88
CA THR A 44 10.07 -3.71 -3.22
C THR A 44 8.91 -4.58 -2.74
N ARG A 45 9.03 -5.91 -2.80
CA ARG A 45 8.06 -6.81 -2.17
C ARG A 45 7.94 -6.59 -0.67
N HIS A 46 9.07 -6.47 0.03
CA HIS A 46 9.08 -6.20 1.46
C HIS A 46 8.44 -4.85 1.80
N PHE A 47 8.75 -3.82 1.00
CA PHE A 47 8.13 -2.51 1.14
C PHE A 47 6.63 -2.52 0.85
N LEU A 48 6.14 -3.32 -0.11
CA LEU A 48 4.71 -3.45 -0.37
C LEU A 48 3.96 -3.85 0.91
N LYS A 49 4.47 -4.87 1.60
CA LYS A 49 3.90 -5.30 2.88
C LYS A 49 3.99 -4.21 3.94
N LEU A 50 5.12 -3.52 4.04
CA LEU A 50 5.34 -2.48 5.05
C LEU A 50 4.43 -1.26 4.84
N VAL A 51 4.27 -0.79 3.60
CA VAL A 51 3.37 0.32 3.24
C VAL A 51 1.92 -0.09 3.43
N PHE A 52 1.56 -1.32 3.07
CA PHE A 52 0.22 -1.86 3.30
C PHE A 52 -0.10 -1.92 4.79
N ASP A 53 0.79 -2.50 5.59
CA ASP A 53 0.62 -2.56 7.04
C ASP A 53 0.59 -1.15 7.64
N MET A 54 1.39 -0.20 7.16
CA MET A 54 1.34 1.19 7.62
C MET A 54 -0.03 1.83 7.31
N LEU A 55 -0.56 1.67 6.10
CA LEU A 55 -1.85 2.23 5.70
C LEU A 55 -3.04 1.59 6.44
N VAL A 56 -2.95 0.30 6.74
CA VAL A 56 -4.04 -0.44 7.38
C VAL A 56 -3.96 -0.37 8.91
N LEU A 57 -2.76 -0.52 9.50
CA LEU A 57 -2.55 -0.60 10.95
C LEU A 57 -2.16 0.73 11.62
N GLN A 58 -1.49 1.67 10.95
CA GLN A 58 -1.12 2.92 11.63
C GLN A 58 -2.27 3.93 11.65
N LYS A 59 -2.40 4.60 12.81
CA LYS A 59 -3.39 5.65 13.06
C LYS A 59 -3.21 6.80 12.07
N HIS A 60 -4.21 6.91 11.19
CA HIS A 60 -4.45 7.89 10.13
C HIS A 60 -3.75 9.24 10.31
N ASN A 61 -2.63 9.41 9.61
CA ASN A 61 -2.12 10.72 9.24
C ASN A 61 -2.49 10.97 7.77
N THR A 62 -3.50 11.81 7.53
CA THR A 62 -4.03 12.10 6.18
C THR A 62 -2.97 12.65 5.24
N GLU A 63 -1.98 13.40 5.75
CA GLU A 63 -0.85 13.89 4.97
C GLU A 63 0.04 12.77 4.41
N MET A 64 0.23 11.68 5.15
CA MET A 64 1.04 10.55 4.71
C MET A 64 0.26 9.59 3.80
N THR A 65 -1.07 9.63 3.82
CA THR A 65 -1.93 8.73 3.05
C THR A 65 -1.73 8.92 1.55
N VAL A 66 -1.50 10.15 1.09
CA VAL A 66 -1.26 10.44 -0.32
C VAL A 66 0.07 9.82 -0.78
N ALA A 67 1.19 10.16 -0.12
CA ALA A 67 2.51 9.62 -0.48
C ALA A 67 2.56 8.09 -0.36
N ALA A 68 1.96 7.52 0.70
CA ALA A 68 1.85 6.08 0.89
C ALA A 68 0.97 5.42 -0.18
N GLY A 69 -0.14 6.05 -0.55
CA GLY A 69 -1.02 5.56 -1.61
C GLY A 69 -0.34 5.56 -2.98
N GLU A 70 0.49 6.58 -3.27
CA GLU A 70 1.26 6.64 -4.52
C GLU A 70 2.30 5.53 -4.59
N ALA A 71 3.04 5.32 -3.49
CA ALA A 71 4.02 4.25 -3.38
C ALA A 71 3.34 2.87 -3.47
N LEU A 72 2.23 2.68 -2.75
CA LEU A 72 1.46 1.44 -2.80
C LEU A 72 0.98 1.14 -4.22
N TYR A 73 0.45 2.13 -4.94
CA TYR A 73 0.01 1.94 -6.32
C TYR A 73 1.14 1.43 -7.22
N ALA A 74 2.30 2.07 -7.15
CA ALA A 74 3.47 1.68 -7.93
C ALA A 74 3.93 0.24 -7.60
N LEU A 75 3.90 -0.12 -6.32
CA LEU A 75 4.26 -1.47 -5.85
C LEU A 75 3.22 -2.52 -6.24
N VAL A 76 1.92 -2.20 -6.18
CA VAL A 76 0.82 -3.09 -6.61
C VAL A 76 0.91 -3.36 -8.10
N CYS A 77 1.21 -2.33 -8.91
CA CYS A 77 1.48 -2.51 -10.35
C CYS A 77 2.62 -3.50 -10.60
N LEU A 78 3.68 -3.47 -9.77
CA LEU A 78 4.83 -4.38 -9.88
C LEU A 78 4.51 -5.80 -9.39
N HIS A 79 3.83 -5.90 -8.24
CA HIS A 79 3.74 -7.09 -7.41
C HIS A 79 2.27 -7.46 -7.12
N GLN A 80 1.46 -7.58 -8.18
CA GLN A 80 0.01 -7.86 -8.05
C GLN A 80 -0.29 -9.15 -7.28
N ALA A 81 0.46 -10.24 -7.55
CA ALA A 81 0.25 -11.52 -6.89
C ALA A 81 0.47 -11.44 -5.38
N GLU A 82 1.50 -10.69 -4.96
CA GLU A 82 1.86 -10.54 -3.55
C GLU A 82 0.88 -9.63 -2.83
N TYR A 83 0.36 -8.61 -3.51
CA TYR A 83 -0.72 -7.79 -2.99
C TYR A 83 -1.98 -8.63 -2.75
N SER A 84 -2.38 -9.49 -3.70
CA SER A 84 -3.52 -10.40 -3.51
C SER A 84 -3.32 -11.33 -2.32
N GLU A 85 -2.12 -11.93 -2.16
CA GLU A 85 -1.79 -12.74 -0.98
C GLU A 85 -1.90 -11.95 0.33
N LEU A 86 -1.45 -10.70 0.35
CA LEU A 86 -1.55 -9.84 1.54
C LEU A 86 -3.01 -9.51 1.89
N VAL A 87 -3.84 -9.21 0.88
CA VAL A 87 -5.27 -8.95 1.08
C VAL A 87 -5.97 -10.19 1.60
N GLU A 88 -5.74 -11.37 1.01
CA GLU A 88 -6.31 -12.63 1.48
C GLU A 88 -5.84 -12.98 2.90
N ALA A 89 -4.54 -12.82 3.18
CA ALA A 89 -3.99 -13.02 4.51
C ALA A 89 -4.64 -12.08 5.54
N LEU A 90 -4.83 -10.80 5.20
CA LEU A 90 -5.46 -9.83 6.08
C LEU A 90 -6.95 -10.13 6.30
N LEU A 91 -7.67 -10.53 5.25
CA LEU A 91 -9.07 -10.96 5.32
C LEU A 91 -9.21 -12.22 6.18
N SER A 92 -8.39 -13.23 5.97
CA SER A 92 -8.41 -14.48 6.75
C SER A 92 -8.04 -14.29 8.22
N SER A 93 -7.24 -13.26 8.53
CA SER A 93 -6.88 -12.88 9.89
C SER A 93 -8.07 -12.26 10.66
N GLN A 94 -9.07 -11.71 9.96
CA GLN A 94 -10.25 -11.13 10.59
C GLN A 94 -11.17 -12.22 11.14
N ARG A 95 -11.40 -12.20 12.45
CA ARG A 95 -12.37 -13.09 13.11
C ARG A 95 -13.80 -12.55 13.10
N ASP A 96 -13.96 -11.25 12.86
CA ASP A 96 -15.25 -10.59 12.83
C ASP A 96 -15.79 -10.54 11.39
N ALA A 97 -16.93 -11.19 11.16
CA ALA A 97 -17.57 -11.25 9.86
C ALA A 97 -17.95 -9.86 9.30
N VAL A 98 -18.22 -8.88 10.17
CA VAL A 98 -18.57 -7.51 9.76
C VAL A 98 -17.33 -6.77 9.28
N ILE A 99 -16.21 -6.91 9.99
CA ILE A 99 -14.92 -6.31 9.59
C ILE A 99 -14.42 -6.98 8.31
N TYR A 100 -14.53 -8.31 8.21
CA TYR A 100 -14.22 -9.06 7.00
C TYR A 100 -14.98 -8.53 5.78
N GLN A 101 -16.32 -8.44 5.86
CA GLN A 101 -17.11 -7.97 4.73
C GLN A 101 -16.75 -6.54 4.34
N ARG A 102 -16.57 -5.64 5.31
CA ARG A 102 -16.19 -4.25 5.02
C ARG A 102 -14.83 -4.14 4.37
N LEU A 103 -13.82 -4.89 4.84
CA LEU A 103 -12.51 -4.94 4.21
C LEU A 103 -12.60 -5.53 2.81
N ALA A 104 -13.35 -6.62 2.62
CA ALA A 104 -13.52 -7.25 1.32
C ALA A 104 -14.19 -6.30 0.31
N ASP A 105 -15.25 -5.60 0.71
CA ASP A 105 -15.90 -4.57 -0.10
C ASP A 105 -14.95 -3.40 -0.42
N ALA A 106 -14.18 -2.95 0.58
CA ALA A 106 -13.26 -1.84 0.39
C ALA A 106 -12.09 -2.23 -0.54
N PHE A 107 -11.53 -3.44 -0.40
CA PHE A 107 -10.53 -3.97 -1.32
C PHE A 107 -11.09 -4.21 -2.72
N ASN A 108 -12.31 -4.73 -2.85
CA ASN A 108 -12.97 -4.88 -4.14
C ASN A 108 -13.16 -3.53 -4.83
N LYS A 109 -13.54 -2.48 -4.10
CA LYS A 109 -13.60 -1.11 -4.65
C LYS A 109 -12.23 -0.58 -5.07
N LEU A 110 -11.20 -0.88 -4.28
CA LEU A 110 -9.82 -0.47 -4.56
C LEU A 110 -9.24 -1.17 -5.81
N THR A 111 -9.56 -2.45 -6.01
CA THR A 111 -9.14 -3.23 -7.19
C THR A 111 -10.02 -2.95 -8.40
N ALA A 112 -11.31 -2.68 -8.22
CA ALA A 112 -12.22 -2.33 -9.32
C ALA A 112 -11.84 -1.02 -10.02
N SER A 113 -11.29 -0.04 -9.29
CA SER A 113 -10.81 1.21 -9.87
C SER A 113 -9.47 1.08 -10.61
N SER A 114 -8.78 -0.04 -10.42
CA SER A 114 -7.42 -0.26 -10.87
C SER A 114 -7.25 -1.56 -11.67
N SER A 115 -8.30 -2.12 -12.29
CA SER A 115 -8.15 -3.33 -13.12
C SER A 115 -8.19 -3.01 -14.62
N PRO A 116 -7.11 -3.30 -15.38
CA PRO A 116 -5.75 -3.63 -14.93
C PRO A 116 -4.99 -2.37 -14.46
N PRO A 117 -4.08 -2.49 -13.47
CA PRO A 117 -3.42 -1.33 -12.89
C PRO A 117 -2.27 -0.96 -13.84
N THR A 118 -2.49 0.08 -14.65
CA THR A 118 -1.46 0.67 -15.50
C THR A 118 -0.86 1.87 -14.79
N MET A 119 0.39 2.22 -15.09
CA MET A 119 1.03 3.44 -14.58
C MET A 119 0.45 4.71 -15.24
N ASP A 120 -0.88 4.80 -15.31
CA ASP A 120 -1.63 5.92 -15.83
C ASP A 120 -1.94 6.92 -14.72
N ARG A 121 -1.64 8.19 -14.97
CA ARG A 121 -1.93 9.27 -14.01
C ARG A 121 -3.42 9.33 -13.63
N LYS A 122 -4.32 9.02 -14.58
CA LYS A 122 -5.78 8.97 -14.32
C LYS A 122 -6.16 7.84 -13.36
N GLN A 123 -5.63 6.63 -13.58
CA GLN A 123 -5.89 5.50 -12.70
C GLN A 123 -5.26 5.71 -11.33
N LYS A 124 -4.05 6.27 -11.27
CA LYS A 124 -3.40 6.66 -10.00
C LYS A 124 -4.27 7.60 -9.18
N VAL A 125 -4.82 8.67 -9.78
CA VAL A 125 -5.73 9.58 -9.07
C VAL A 125 -7.01 8.88 -8.61
N ALA A 126 -7.59 8.01 -9.43
CA ALA A 126 -8.77 7.24 -9.06
C ALA A 126 -8.49 6.28 -7.89
N PHE A 127 -7.35 5.58 -7.93
CA PHE A 127 -6.89 4.69 -6.88
C PHE A 127 -6.64 5.43 -5.58
N LEU A 128 -5.94 6.57 -5.60
CA LEU A 128 -5.71 7.39 -4.41
C LEU A 128 -7.03 7.81 -3.76
N LYS A 129 -8.02 8.20 -4.55
CA LYS A 129 -9.33 8.57 -4.05
C LYS A 129 -10.07 7.37 -3.42
N SER A 130 -10.03 6.21 -4.07
CA SER A 130 -10.56 4.96 -3.50
C SER A 130 -9.81 4.54 -2.24
N LEU A 131 -8.49 4.77 -2.19
CA LEU A 131 -7.64 4.46 -1.05
C LEU A 131 -7.94 5.38 0.13
N GLU A 132 -8.17 6.66 -0.10
CA GLU A 132 -8.60 7.60 0.94
C GLU A 132 -9.96 7.20 1.55
N GLU A 133 -10.93 6.80 0.71
CA GLU A 133 -12.20 6.23 1.17
C GLU A 133 -11.99 4.90 1.92
N PHE A 134 -11.10 4.04 1.44
CA PHE A 134 -10.75 2.78 2.11
C PHE A 134 -10.17 3.06 3.50
N VAL A 135 -9.18 3.94 3.58
CA VAL A 135 -8.47 4.35 4.79
C VAL A 135 -9.44 5.00 5.79
N SER A 136 -10.37 5.85 5.33
CA SER A 136 -11.43 6.42 6.17
C SER A 136 -12.39 5.36 6.72
N ASN A 137 -12.82 4.41 5.88
CA ASN A 137 -13.76 3.36 6.28
C ASN A 137 -13.12 2.29 7.17
N VAL A 138 -11.89 1.88 6.87
CA VAL A 138 -11.15 0.81 7.55
C VAL A 138 -10.45 1.33 8.80
N GLY A 139 -10.00 2.58 8.76
CA GLY A 139 -9.46 3.29 9.91
C GLY A 139 -10.43 3.41 11.06
N GLY A 140 -11.70 3.67 10.75
CA GLY A 140 -12.77 3.67 11.74
C GLY A 140 -13.07 2.28 12.32
N LEU A 141 -12.70 1.18 11.65
CA LEU A 141 -12.93 -0.19 12.11
C LEU A 141 -11.77 -0.73 12.95
N LEU A 142 -10.54 -0.41 12.57
CA LEU A 142 -9.33 -0.88 13.27
C LEU A 142 -8.96 -0.03 14.49
N CYS A 143 -9.41 1.23 14.57
CA CYS A 143 -9.26 2.09 15.76
C CYS A 143 -10.24 1.74 16.90
N VAL A 144 -11.20 0.84 16.70
CA VAL A 144 -12.10 0.39 17.77
C VAL A 144 -11.45 -0.81 18.47
N LYS A 145 -10.46 -0.52 19.31
CA LYS A 145 -9.95 -1.48 20.29
C LYS A 145 -9.69 -0.81 21.62
#